data_AF-A0AAJ6ZZF1-F1
#
_entry.id   AF-A0AAJ6ZZF1-F1
#
_cell.length_a   1.000
_cell.length_b   1.000
_cell.length_c   1.000
_cell.angle_alpha   90.00
_cell.angle_beta   90.00
_cell.angle_gamma   90.00
#
_symmetry.space_group_name_H-M   'P 1'
#
loop_
_entity.id
_entity.type
_entity.pdbx_description
1 polymer ?
#
loop_
_entity_poly.entity_id
_entity_poly.type
_entity_poly.pdbx_seq_one_letter_code
_entity_poly.pdbx_strand_id
1 'polypeptide(L)'
;MAQLDVLIRKRSGMKAKLTNFSNYISSISASGIISELQHELQCRLNKYEALYDQFDELQVEIEVCSDKPEDEYEERSNFEERYYALMAQARSLLCRE
;
A
#
# COMPACT_ATOMS: atom_id res chain seq x y z
N MET A 1 22.92 1.40 12.58
CA MET A 1 22.95 1.65 11.11
C MET A 1 22.46 0.44 10.30
N ALA A 2 23.12 -0.74 10.32
CA ALA A 2 22.73 -1.88 9.48
C ALA A 2 21.26 -2.38 9.65
N GLN A 3 20.69 -2.30 10.86
CA GLN A 3 19.31 -2.70 11.11
C GLN A 3 18.30 -1.73 10.48
N LEU A 4 18.50 -0.41 10.68
CA LEU A 4 17.65 0.63 10.10
C LEU A 4 17.65 0.56 8.56
N ASP A 5 18.81 0.36 7.93
CA ASP A 5 18.91 0.18 6.47
C ASP A 5 18.09 -1.00 5.96
N VAL A 6 18.06 -2.11 6.71
CA VAL A 6 17.25 -3.29 6.37
C VAL A 6 15.76 -2.98 6.48
N LEU A 7 15.34 -2.27 7.54
CA LEU A 7 13.95 -1.88 7.72
C LEU A 7 13.49 -0.92 6.60
N ILE A 8 14.29 0.08 6.24
CA ILE A 8 14.02 1.00 5.13
C ILE A 8 13.91 0.26 3.79
N ARG A 9 14.76 -0.75 3.54
CA ARG A 9 14.65 -1.59 2.35
C ARG A 9 13.36 -2.42 2.36
N LYS A 10 12.94 -2.97 3.51
CA LYS A 10 11.65 -3.65 3.64
C LYS A 10 10.49 -2.70 3.32
N ARG A 11 10.49 -1.48 3.87
CA ARG A 11 9.48 -0.44 3.55
C ARG A 11 9.44 -0.15 2.07
N SER A 12 10.60 0.00 1.43
CA SER A 12 10.70 0.22 -0.02
C SER A 12 10.02 -0.89 -0.81
N GLY A 13 10.15 -2.15 -0.36
CA GLY A 13 9.41 -3.28 -0.92
C GLY A 13 7.90 -3.18 -0.75
N MET A 14 7.41 -2.65 0.37
CA MET A 14 5.97 -2.41 0.59
C MET A 14 5.43 -1.30 -0.31
N LYS A 15 6.18 -0.21 -0.49
CA LYS A 15 5.87 0.85 -1.47
C LYS A 15 5.76 0.29 -2.89
N ALA A 16 6.68 -0.61 -3.27
CA ALA A 16 6.63 -1.27 -4.57
C ALA A 16 5.38 -2.14 -4.75
N LYS A 17 4.94 -2.85 -3.70
CA LYS A 17 3.65 -3.58 -3.71
C LYS A 17 2.48 -2.62 -3.97
N LEU A 18 2.40 -1.48 -3.27
CA LEU A 18 1.36 -0.48 -3.52
C LEU A 18 1.40 0.06 -4.95
N THR A 19 2.58 0.34 -5.50
CA THR A 19 2.72 0.73 -6.91
C THR A 19 2.16 -0.33 -7.85
N ASN A 20 2.49 -1.61 -7.63
CA ASN A 20 1.97 -2.71 -8.46
C ASN A 20 0.45 -2.82 -8.39
N PHE A 21 -0.14 -2.61 -7.21
CA PHE A 21 -1.60 -2.62 -7.07
C PHE A 21 -2.25 -1.42 -7.73
N SER A 22 -1.66 -0.23 -7.60
CA SER A 22 -2.13 0.98 -8.29
C SER A 22 -2.11 0.82 -9.81
N ASN A 23 -1.06 0.19 -10.37
CA ASN A 23 -0.98 -0.13 -11.79
C ASN A 23 -2.10 -1.11 -12.21
N TYR A 24 -2.36 -2.13 -11.39
CA TYR A 24 -3.46 -3.07 -11.63
C TYR A 24 -4.82 -2.36 -11.62
N ILE A 25 -5.12 -1.57 -10.59
CA ILE A 25 -6.37 -0.79 -10.48
C ILE A 25 -6.55 0.13 -11.69
N SER A 26 -5.50 0.83 -12.11
CA SER A 26 -5.52 1.69 -13.29
C SER A 26 -5.83 0.91 -14.57
N SER A 27 -5.20 -0.26 -14.73
CA SER A 27 -5.42 -1.13 -15.89
C SER A 27 -6.85 -1.65 -15.97
N ILE A 28 -7.43 -2.12 -14.85
CA ILE A 28 -8.79 -2.68 -14.86
C ILE A 28 -9.87 -1.59 -14.93
N SER A 29 -9.59 -0.40 -14.40
CA SER A 29 -10.51 0.74 -14.50
C SER A 29 -10.66 1.19 -15.96
N ALA A 30 -9.58 1.10 -16.75
CA ALA A 30 -9.58 1.45 -18.17
C ALA A 30 -10.07 0.32 -19.10
N SER A 31 -10.17 -0.92 -18.63
CA SER A 31 -10.40 -2.08 -19.51
C SER A 31 -11.88 -2.34 -19.84
N GLY A 32 -12.82 -1.78 -19.06
CA GLY A 32 -14.26 -2.02 -19.23
C GLY A 32 -14.74 -3.42 -18.84
N ILE A 33 -13.84 -4.33 -18.43
CA ILE A 33 -14.14 -5.73 -18.03
C ILE A 33 -14.14 -5.91 -16.51
N ILE A 34 -14.54 -4.87 -15.76
CA ILE A 34 -14.51 -4.90 -14.29
C ILE A 34 -15.34 -6.06 -13.73
N SER A 35 -16.51 -6.33 -14.31
CA SER A 35 -17.42 -7.42 -13.90
C SER A 35 -16.73 -8.80 -13.97
N GLU A 36 -15.94 -9.05 -15.00
CA GLU A 36 -15.18 -10.31 -15.16
C GLU A 36 -14.04 -10.46 -14.15
N LEU A 37 -13.51 -9.32 -13.67
CA LEU A 37 -12.35 -9.26 -12.77
C LEU A 37 -12.73 -8.98 -11.31
N GLN A 38 -14.02 -8.90 -10.96
CA GLN A 38 -14.47 -8.56 -9.59
C GLN A 38 -13.89 -9.51 -8.55
N HIS A 39 -13.92 -10.82 -8.79
CA HIS A 39 -13.36 -11.80 -7.85
C HIS A 39 -11.84 -11.67 -7.69
N GLU A 40 -11.10 -11.48 -8.79
CA GLU A 40 -9.66 -11.26 -8.72
C GLU A 40 -9.32 -9.98 -7.95
N LEU A 41 -10.06 -8.89 -8.24
CA LEU A 41 -9.92 -7.62 -7.54
C LEU A 41 -10.18 -7.77 -6.04
N GLN A 42 -11.22 -8.51 -5.63
CA GLN A 42 -11.51 -8.78 -4.23
C GLN A 42 -10.38 -9.56 -3.55
N CYS A 43 -9.86 -10.62 -4.19
CA CYS A 43 -8.74 -11.39 -3.65
C CYS A 43 -7.47 -10.53 -3.48
N ARG A 44 -7.17 -9.66 -4.45
CA ARG A 44 -6.06 -8.72 -4.35
C ARG A 44 -6.30 -7.72 -3.23
N LEU A 45 -7.49 -7.12 -3.15
CA LEU A 45 -7.85 -6.15 -2.12
C LEU A 45 -7.61 -6.72 -0.71
N ASN A 46 -8.10 -7.92 -0.42
CA ASN A 46 -7.92 -8.57 0.89
C ASN A 46 -6.43 -8.71 1.27
N LYS A 47 -5.56 -8.99 0.29
CA LYS A 47 -4.11 -9.07 0.53
C LYS A 47 -3.49 -7.71 0.85
N TYR A 48 -4.01 -6.63 0.23
CA TYR A 48 -3.53 -5.27 0.47
C TYR A 48 -4.11 -4.65 1.74
N GLU A 49 -5.31 -5.05 2.17
CA GLU A 49 -5.86 -4.67 3.49
C GLU A 49 -4.91 -5.09 4.62
N ALA A 50 -4.41 -6.34 4.57
CA ALA A 50 -3.44 -6.85 5.54
C ALA A 50 -2.02 -6.27 5.37
N LEU A 51 -1.74 -5.50 4.30
CA LEU A 51 -0.44 -4.87 4.10
C LEU A 51 -0.23 -3.68 5.02
N TYR A 52 -1.31 -3.01 5.43
CA TYR A 52 -1.22 -1.83 6.29
C TYR A 52 -0.67 -2.18 7.67
N ASP A 53 -1.20 -3.22 8.32
CA ASP A 53 -0.73 -3.63 9.64
C ASP A 53 0.77 -3.97 9.62
N GLN A 54 1.22 -4.67 8.57
CA GLN A 54 2.65 -4.96 8.36
C GLN A 54 3.48 -3.69 8.17
N PHE A 55 2.91 -2.64 7.57
CA PHE A 55 3.60 -1.38 7.33
C PHE A 55 3.66 -0.59 8.62
N ASP A 56 2.56 -0.51 9.36
CA ASP A 56 2.46 0.19 10.63
C ASP A 56 3.49 -0.33 11.63
N GLU A 57 3.56 -1.65 11.83
CA GLU A 57 4.55 -2.29 12.68
C GLU A 57 5.99 -1.95 12.26
N LEU A 58 6.30 -2.10 10.96
CA LEU A 58 7.63 -1.82 10.42
C LEU A 58 8.01 -0.34 10.55
N GLN A 59 7.04 0.55 10.32
CA GLN A 59 7.25 1.98 10.33
C GLN A 59 7.46 2.50 11.75
N VAL A 60 6.76 1.94 12.76
CA VAL A 60 7.06 2.20 14.18
C VAL A 60 8.49 1.81 14.52
N GLU A 61 8.97 0.64 14.07
CA GLU A 61 10.37 0.23 14.31
C GLU A 61 11.37 1.22 13.70
N ILE A 62 11.08 1.73 12.49
CA ILE A 62 11.92 2.72 11.81
C ILE A 62 11.93 4.04 12.58
N GLU A 63 10.77 4.54 12.99
CA GLU A 63 10.61 5.81 13.72
C GLU A 63 11.37 5.79 15.05
N VAL A 64 11.32 4.65 15.77
CA VAL A 64 12.06 4.47 17.04
C VAL A 64 13.57 4.41 16.82
N CYS A 65 14.01 3.85 15.69
CA CYS A 65 15.43 3.62 15.39
C CYS A 65 16.10 4.77 14.61
N SER A 66 15.33 5.73 14.11
CA SER A 66 15.83 6.83 13.27
C SER A 66 16.42 7.96 14.11
N ASP A 67 17.54 8.53 13.65
CA ASP A 67 18.10 9.76 14.20
C ASP A 67 17.27 11.01 13.81
N LYS A 68 16.30 10.83 12.89
CA LYS A 68 15.39 11.85 12.37
C LYS A 68 13.95 11.32 12.28
N PRO A 69 13.28 11.09 13.42
CA PRO A 69 11.94 10.53 13.43
C PRO A 69 10.90 11.39 12.70
N GLU A 70 11.12 12.70 12.58
CA GLU A 70 10.26 13.63 11.83
C GLU A 70 10.17 13.31 10.32
N ASP A 71 11.30 12.97 9.69
CA ASP A 71 11.34 12.55 8.29
C ASP A 71 10.55 11.24 8.10
N GLU A 72 10.58 10.38 9.12
CA GLU A 72 9.87 9.09 9.10
C GLU A 72 8.36 9.26 9.33
N TYR A 73 7.93 10.21 10.17
CA TYR A 73 6.51 10.57 10.29
C TYR A 73 5.94 11.15 8.99
N GLU A 74 6.71 11.95 8.26
CA GLU A 74 6.30 12.44 6.94
C GLU A 74 6.16 11.29 5.93
N GLU A 75 7.12 10.36 5.90
CA GLU A 75 7.06 9.18 5.05
C GLU A 75 5.87 8.26 5.38
N ARG A 76 5.50 8.14 6.67
CA ARG A 76 4.26 7.47 7.10
C ARG A 76 3.04 8.13 6.49
N SER A 77 2.90 9.45 6.65
CA SER A 77 1.77 10.21 6.13
C SER A 77 1.64 10.04 4.60
N ASN A 78 2.75 10.12 3.88
CA ASN A 78 2.81 9.91 2.43
C ASN A 78 2.39 8.49 2.00
N PHE A 79 2.78 7.47 2.76
CA PHE A 79 2.36 6.10 2.50
C PHE A 79 0.87 5.91 2.76
N GLU A 80 0.37 6.41 3.90
CA GLU A 80 -1.02 6.32 4.31
C GLU A 80 -1.96 6.98 3.31
N GLU A 81 -1.63 8.19 2.84
CA GLU A 81 -2.42 8.89 1.82
C GLU A 81 -2.56 8.03 0.55
N ARG A 82 -1.44 7.49 0.03
CA ARG A 82 -1.46 6.60 -1.13
C ARG A 82 -2.23 5.32 -0.88
N TYR A 83 -2.03 4.70 0.28
CA TYR A 83 -2.68 3.45 0.64
C TYR A 83 -4.20 3.61 0.70
N TYR A 84 -4.69 4.56 1.49
CA TYR A 84 -6.13 4.76 1.69
C TYR A 84 -6.83 5.22 0.40
N ALA A 85 -6.20 6.10 -0.38
CA ALA A 85 -6.73 6.49 -1.69
C ALA A 85 -6.88 5.28 -2.63
N LEU A 86 -5.88 4.39 -2.64
CA LEU A 86 -5.92 3.19 -3.47
C LEU A 86 -6.95 2.16 -2.97
N MET A 87 -7.11 1.98 -1.66
CA MET A 87 -8.13 1.10 -1.09
C MET A 87 -9.53 1.59 -1.41
N ALA A 88 -9.76 2.90 -1.27
CA ALA A 88 -11.03 3.52 -1.63
C ALA A 88 -11.36 3.29 -3.11
N GLN A 89 -10.41 3.53 -4.02
CA GLN A 89 -10.59 3.27 -5.45
C GLN A 89 -10.93 1.80 -5.74
N ALA A 90 -10.19 0.86 -5.15
CA ALA A 90 -10.44 -0.57 -5.34
C ALA A 90 -11.84 -0.98 -4.85
N ARG A 91 -12.26 -0.51 -3.67
CA ARG A 91 -13.62 -0.74 -3.14
C ARG A 91 -14.70 -0.12 -4.03
N SER A 92 -14.50 1.10 -4.50
CA SER A 92 -15.45 1.75 -5.41
C SER A 92 -15.63 0.98 -6.71
N LEU A 93 -14.58 0.37 -7.25
CA LEU A 93 -14.67 -0.48 -8.44
C LEU A 93 -15.47 -1.77 -8.19
N LEU A 94 -15.36 -2.35 -6.99
CA LEU A 94 -16.14 -3.54 -6.60
C LEU A 94 -17.63 -3.23 -6.39
N CYS A 95 -17.98 -1.99 -6.03
CA CYS A 95 -19.36 -1.56 -5.84
C CYS A 95 -20.05 -1.04 -7.11
N ARG A 96 -19.35 -1.00 -8.26
CA ARG A 96 -19.98 -0.61 -9.54
C ARG A 96 -20.77 -1.80 -10.09
N GLU A 97 -22.09 -1.64 -10.16
CA GLU A 97 -23.04 -2.52 -10.87
C GLU A 97 -22.87 -2.42 -12.38
#